data_AF-A0A351QD04-F1
#
_entry.id   AF-A0A351QD04-F1
#
_cell.length_a   1.000
_cell.length_b   1.000
_cell.length_c   1.000
_cell.angle_alpha   90.00
_cell.angle_beta   90.00
_cell.angle_gamma   90.00
#
_symmetry.space_group_name_H-M   'P 1'
#
loop_
_entity.id
_entity.type
_entity.pdbx_description
1 polymer ?
#
loop_
_entity_poly.entity_id
_entity_poly.type
_entity_poly.pdbx_seq_one_letter_code
_entity_poly.pdbx_strand_id
1 'polypeptide(L)' 'MLESEIQKYKELILETSGVNPKKCMVCGKCSGTCPNYDSMEYHPHQ' A
#
# COMPACT_ATOMS: atom_id res chain seq x y z
N MET A 1 6.32 17.28 8.23
CA MET A 1 7.11 16.50 7.26
C MET A 1 7.64 17.44 6.21
N LEU A 2 8.93 17.37 5.93
CA LEU A 2 9.59 18.13 4.88
C LEU A 2 9.23 17.54 3.51
N GLU A 3 9.21 18.35 2.44
CA GLU A 3 8.89 17.89 1.08
C GLU A 3 9.86 16.80 0.59
N SER A 4 11.12 16.88 1.00
CA SER A 4 12.16 15.88 0.69
C SER A 4 11.84 14.50 1.30
N GLU A 5 11.26 14.45 2.48
CA GLU A 5 10.86 13.21 3.14
C GLU A 5 9.69 12.57 2.40
N ILE A 6 8.70 13.39 1.98
CA ILE A 6 7.55 12.93 1.20
C ILE A 6 8.01 12.28 -0.11
N GLN A 7 8.95 12.91 -0.81
CA GLN A 7 9.46 12.40 -2.08
C GLN A 7 10.17 11.06 -1.90
N LYS A 8 11.00 10.92 -0.86
CA LYS A 8 11.68 9.68 -0.51
C LYS A 8 10.71 8.53 -0.20
N TYR A 9 9.66 8.79 0.60
CA TYR A 9 8.65 7.77 0.89
C TYR A 9 7.85 7.36 -0.35
N LYS A 10 7.55 8.31 -1.24
CA LYS A 10 6.90 8.03 -2.53
C LYS A 10 7.71 7.06 -3.38
N GLU A 11 9.01 7.30 -3.52
CA GLU A 11 9.91 6.45 -4.29
C GLU A 11 10.00 5.05 -3.68
N LEU A 12 10.14 4.96 -2.35
CA LEU A 12 10.16 3.68 -1.66
C LEU A 12 8.88 2.87 -1.90
N ILE A 13 7.70 3.50 -1.78
CA ILE A 13 6.41 2.83 -2.01
C ILE A 13 6.31 2.32 -3.47
N LEU A 14 6.78 3.11 -4.43
CA LEU A 14 6.80 2.71 -5.84
C LEU A 14 7.73 1.52 -6.09
N GLU A 15 8.90 1.50 -5.45
CA GLU A 15 9.88 0.42 -5.57
C GLU A 15 9.40 -0.87 -4.90
N THR A 16 8.84 -0.80 -3.70
CA THR A 16 8.57 -1.98 -2.89
C THR A 16 7.18 -2.59 -3.10
N SER A 17 6.18 -1.82 -3.56
CA SER A 17 4.79 -2.30 -3.57
C SER A 17 4.51 -3.40 -4.60
N GLY A 18 5.37 -3.58 -5.61
CA GLY A 18 5.18 -4.59 -6.67
C GLY A 18 3.97 -4.33 -7.58
N VAL A 19 3.23 -3.24 -7.36
CA VAL A 19 2.05 -2.81 -8.10
C VAL A 19 2.18 -1.33 -8.43
N ASN A 20 1.56 -0.87 -9.53
CA ASN A 20 1.55 0.57 -9.82
C ASN A 20 0.46 1.26 -8.97
N PRO A 21 0.81 2.05 -7.92
CA PRO A 21 -0.18 2.65 -7.03
C PRO A 21 -1.07 3.67 -7.76
N LYS A 22 -0.58 4.28 -8.85
CA LYS A 22 -1.38 5.20 -9.68
C LYS A 22 -2.51 4.49 -10.45
N LYS A 23 -2.47 3.15 -10.53
CA LYS A 23 -3.51 2.31 -11.14
C LYS A 23 -4.37 1.58 -10.08
N CYS A 24 -4.13 1.81 -8.79
CA CYS A 24 -4.90 1.18 -7.74
C CYS A 24 -6.36 1.64 -7.79
N MET A 25 -7.30 0.70 -7.86
CA MET A 25 -8.75 0.96 -7.86
C MET A 25 -9.42 0.59 -6.53
N VAL A 26 -8.61 0.49 -5.46
CA VAL A 26 -9.08 0.16 -4.10
C VAL A 26 -9.85 -1.17 -4.02
N CYS A 27 -9.46 -2.15 -4.85
CA CYS A 27 -10.10 -3.47 -4.87
C CYS A 27 -9.74 -4.37 -3.68
N GLY A 28 -8.84 -3.98 -2.78
CA GLY A 28 -8.50 -4.74 -1.57
C GLY A 28 -7.66 -6.02 -1.76
N LYS A 29 -7.28 -6.40 -2.98
CA LYS A 29 -6.57 -7.68 -3.25
C LYS A 29 -5.24 -7.79 -2.50
N CYS A 30 -4.45 -6.71 -2.47
CA CYS A 30 -3.18 -6.68 -1.75
C CYS A 30 -3.34 -6.91 -0.25
N SER A 31 -4.39 -6.35 0.36
CA SER A 31 -4.74 -6.61 1.75
C SER A 31 -5.12 -8.07 1.95
N GLY A 32 -5.98 -8.65 1.09
CA GLY A 32 -6.38 -10.06 1.19
C GLY A 32 -5.24 -11.07 0.99
N THR A 33 -4.15 -10.68 0.34
CA THR A 33 -2.93 -11.51 0.20
C THR A 33 -1.85 -11.20 1.25
N CYS A 34 -2.07 -10.21 2.12
CA CYS A 34 -1.09 -9.80 3.12
C CYS A 34 -0.90 -10.92 4.15
N PRO A 35 0.35 -11.35 4.46
CA PRO A 35 0.59 -12.36 5.48
C PRO A 35 0.08 -11.96 6.88
N ASN A 36 -0.14 -10.66 7.12
CA ASN A 36 -0.64 -10.12 8.37
C ASN A 36 -2.13 -9.78 8.32
N TYR A 37 -2.88 -10.23 7.31
CA TYR A 37 -4.26 -9.81 7.06
C TYR A 37 -5.15 -9.92 8.29
N ASP A 38 -5.15 -11.06 8.98
CA ASP A 38 -6.00 -11.33 10.15
C ASP A 38 -5.72 -10.41 11.35
N SER A 39 -4.54 -9.78 11.40
CA SER A 39 -4.13 -8.86 12.46
C SER A 39 -4.29 -7.39 12.06
N MET A 40 -4.81 -7.10 10.86
CA MET A 40 -5.05 -5.73 10.41
C MET A 40 -6.31 -5.15 11.07
N GLU A 41 -6.30 -3.84 11.34
CA GLU A 41 -7.50 -3.15 11.83
C GLU A 41 -8.62 -3.08 10.77
N TYR A 42 -8.23 -3.00 9.49
CA TYR A 42 -9.15 -2.85 8.37
C TYR A 42 -9.06 -4.02 7.38
N HIS A 43 -10.22 -4.58 7.03
CA HIS A 43 -10.37 -5.72 6.13
C HIS A 43 -11.23 -5.32 4.91
N PRO A 44 -10.63 -4.85 3.80
CA PRO A 44 -11.35 -4.24 2.67
C PRO A 44 -12.34 -5.13 1.90
N HIS A 45 -12.47 -6.41 2.27
CA HIS A 45 -13.29 -7.42 1.60
C HIS A 45 -14.36 -8.01 2.52
N GLN A 46 -14.61 -7.40 3.68
CA GLN A 46 -15.70 -7.76 4.59
C GLN A 46 -16.88 -6.79 4.47
#